data_AF-A0A8E1WIP6-F1
#
_entry.id   AF-A0A8E1WIP6-F1
#
_cell.length_a   1.000
_cell.length_b   1.000
_cell.length_c   1.000
_cell.angle_alpha   90.00
_cell.angle_beta   90.00
_cell.angle_gamma   90.00
#
_symmetry.space_group_name_H-M   'P 1'
#
loop_
_entity.id
_entity.type
_entity.pdbx_description
1 polymer ?
#
loop_
_entity_poly.entity_id
_entity_poly.type
_entity_poly.pdbx_seq_one_letter_code
_entity_poly.pdbx_strand_id
1 'polypeptide(L)'
;MADHVDERPALTPLVIGLTRSPTLWGVPYMAIVIIVGLSIVAWLVTYTFWSLLVAPLSYLFLFSLCAWDSRILDVAQVVTRKTPRTRNKTFWGANSYGP
;
A
#
# COMPACT_ATOMS: atom_id res chain seq x y z
N MET A 1 -52.09 10.00 2.86
CA MET A 1 -50.74 10.17 2.33
C MET A 1 -49.94 10.77 3.49
N ALA A 2 -49.16 9.95 4.19
CA ALA A 2 -48.48 10.39 5.41
C ALA A 2 -47.32 11.31 5.03
N ASP A 3 -47.30 12.49 5.63
CA ASP A 3 -46.28 13.51 5.40
C ASP A 3 -45.01 13.08 6.14
N HIS A 4 -43.97 12.69 5.41
CA HIS A 4 -42.68 12.36 5.99
C HIS A 4 -41.88 13.65 6.17
N VAL A 5 -41.83 14.15 7.41
CA VAL A 5 -40.95 15.26 7.78
C VAL A 5 -39.51 14.76 7.69
N ASP A 6 -38.74 15.34 6.77
CA ASP A 6 -37.33 15.00 6.54
C ASP A 6 -36.47 15.57 7.68
N GLU A 7 -36.41 14.82 8.79
CA GLU A 7 -35.54 15.14 9.93
C GLU A 7 -34.07 14.99 9.53
N ARG A 8 -33.35 16.11 9.48
CA ARG A 8 -31.91 16.08 9.20
C ARG A 8 -31.18 15.37 10.35
N PRO A 9 -30.45 14.28 10.07
CA PRO A 9 -29.73 13.55 11.11
C PRO A 9 -28.64 14.42 11.74
N ALA A 10 -28.48 14.31 13.06
CA ALA A 10 -27.39 14.96 13.77
C ALA A 10 -26.05 14.34 13.36
N LEU A 11 -25.21 15.13 12.67
CA LEU A 11 -23.88 14.69 12.23
C LEU A 11 -22.83 15.07 13.27
N THR A 12 -22.04 14.09 13.72
CA THR A 12 -20.82 14.34 14.50
C THR A 12 -19.66 14.71 13.57
N PRO A 13 -18.79 15.66 13.96
CA PRO A 13 -17.67 16.06 13.13
C PRO A 13 -16.69 14.89 12.95
N LEU A 14 -16.39 14.55 11.69
CA LEU A 14 -15.46 13.48 11.38
C LEU A 14 -14.02 13.91 11.69
N VAL A 15 -13.36 13.20 12.60
CA VAL A 15 -11.93 13.38 12.84
C VAL A 15 -11.16 12.69 11.71
N ILE A 16 -10.84 13.43 10.66
CA ILE A 16 -10.19 12.92 9.43
C ILE A 16 -8.92 12.10 9.74
N GLY A 17 -8.16 12.50 10.77
CA GLY A 17 -6.97 11.78 11.22
C GLY A 17 -7.21 10.34 11.68
N LEU A 18 -8.41 10.01 12.17
CA LEU A 18 -8.79 8.64 12.57
C LEU A 18 -9.19 7.76 11.38
N THR A 19 -9.44 8.36 10.22
CA THR A 19 -9.85 7.64 9.00
C THR A 19 -8.72 7.46 8.00
N ARG A 20 -7.64 8.26 8.10
CA ARG A 20 -6.48 8.16 7.22
C ARG A 20 -5.41 7.27 7.85
N SER A 21 -4.68 6.56 6.99
CA SER A 21 -3.51 5.78 7.38
C SER A 21 -2.48 6.66 8.09
N PRO A 22 -1.86 6.20 9.19
CA PRO A 22 -0.75 6.93 9.79
C PRO A 22 0.44 6.94 8.84
N THR A 23 0.87 8.14 8.44
CA THR A 23 2.01 8.35 7.53
C THR A 23 3.19 8.97 8.29
N LEU A 24 4.39 8.50 7.98
CA LEU A 24 5.66 9.06 8.43
C LEU A 24 6.39 9.60 7.19
N TRP A 25 6.79 10.88 7.21
CA TRP A 25 7.44 11.55 6.07
C TRP A 25 6.72 11.35 4.72
N GLY A 26 5.38 11.40 4.75
CA GLY A 26 4.54 11.30 3.55
C GLY A 26 4.30 9.87 3.05
N VAL A 27 4.90 8.84 3.66
CA VAL A 27 4.68 7.43 3.31
C VAL A 27 4.08 6.64 4.48
N PRO A 28 3.29 5.57 4.23
CA PRO A 28 2.79 4.71 5.30
C PRO A 28 3.94 4.00 6.02
N TYR A 29 3.77 3.67 7.30
CA TYR A 29 4.78 3.01 8.14
C TYR A 29 5.44 1.79 7.46
N MET A 30 4.63 0.93 6.82
CA MET A 30 5.12 -0.25 6.10
C MET A 30 6.13 0.08 4.99
N ALA A 31 6.00 1.22 4.32
CA ALA A 31 6.95 1.63 3.29
C ALA A 31 8.33 1.91 3.90
N ILE A 32 8.40 2.56 5.05
CA ILE A 32 9.68 2.82 5.75
C ILE A 32 10.36 1.52 6.15
N VAL A 33 9.59 0.55 6.66
CA VAL A 33 10.12 -0.77 7.01
C VAL A 33 10.74 -1.46 5.79
N ILE A 34 10.07 -1.38 4.63
CA ILE A 34 10.59 -1.92 3.36
C ILE A 34 11.87 -1.21 2.92
N ILE A 35 11.91 0.13 2.97
CA ILE A 35 13.09 0.93 2.58
C ILE A 35 14.30 0.57 3.44
N VAL A 36 14.12 0.54 4.76
CA VAL A 36 15.19 0.20 5.72
C VAL A 36 15.65 -1.25 5.49
N GLY A 37 14.71 -2.19 5.38
CA GLY A 37 15.02 -3.60 5.11
C GLY A 37 15.81 -3.80 3.81
N LEU A 38 15.37 -3.18 2.71
CA LEU A 38 16.06 -3.22 1.42
C LEU A 38 17.46 -2.62 1.51
N SER A 39 17.63 -1.53 2.24
CA SER A 39 18.93 -0.86 2.41
C SER A 39 19.91 -1.75 3.18
N ILE A 40 19.46 -2.40 4.25
CA ILE A 40 20.27 -3.37 5.02
C ILE A 40 20.67 -4.54 4.14
N VAL A 41 19.74 -5.14 3.41
CA VAL A 41 20.03 -6.28 2.52
C VAL A 41 21.01 -5.87 1.42
N ALA A 42 20.83 -4.72 0.79
CA ALA A 42 21.72 -4.23 -0.25
C ALA A 42 23.15 -4.01 0.27
N TRP A 43 23.29 -3.45 1.46
CA TRP A 43 24.59 -3.31 2.13
C TRP A 43 25.24 -4.66 2.40
N LEU A 44 24.49 -5.61 2.97
CA LEU A 44 24.99 -6.95 3.30
C LEU A 44 25.39 -7.77 2.07
N VAL A 45 24.73 -7.57 0.93
CA VAL A 45 25.06 -8.30 -0.30
C VAL A 45 26.26 -7.69 -1.02
N THR A 46 26.36 -6.37 -1.04
CA THR A 46 27.31 -5.67 -1.92
C THR A 46 28.56 -5.21 -1.18
N TYR A 47 28.48 -4.90 0.11
CA TYR A 47 29.57 -4.32 0.92
C TYR A 47 30.21 -3.06 0.32
N THR A 48 29.47 -2.30 -0.49
CA THR A 48 29.95 -1.06 -1.13
C THR A 48 29.15 0.15 -0.66
N PHE A 49 29.80 1.32 -0.70
CA PHE A 49 29.16 2.60 -0.37
C PHE A 49 27.95 2.93 -1.27
N TRP A 50 27.98 2.47 -2.52
CA TRP A 50 26.88 2.65 -3.48
C TRP A 50 25.56 2.02 -3.03
N SER A 51 25.60 1.02 -2.15
CA SER A 51 24.39 0.41 -1.59
C SER A 51 23.52 1.40 -0.79
N LEU A 52 24.08 2.51 -0.30
CA LEU A 52 23.32 3.57 0.37
C LEU A 52 22.32 4.28 -0.56
N LEU A 53 22.53 4.25 -1.89
CA LEU A 53 21.57 4.80 -2.85
C LEU A 53 20.24 4.03 -2.89
N VAL A 54 20.21 2.80 -2.38
CA VAL A 54 18.97 2.02 -2.34
C VAL A 54 17.92 2.71 -1.47
N ALA A 55 18.31 3.39 -0.39
CA ALA A 55 17.39 4.11 0.48
C ALA A 55 16.63 5.25 -0.24
N PRO A 56 17.29 6.27 -0.83
CA PRO A 56 16.58 7.35 -1.52
C PRO A 56 15.84 6.86 -2.77
N LEU A 57 16.39 5.88 -3.52
CA LEU A 57 15.72 5.35 -4.71
C LEU A 57 14.42 4.61 -4.36
N SER A 58 14.48 3.73 -3.35
CA SER A 58 13.28 3.02 -2.89
C SER A 58 12.27 3.97 -2.22
N TYR A 59 12.73 5.01 -1.53
CA TYR A 59 11.85 6.06 -1.01
C TYR A 59 11.09 6.78 -2.11
N LEU A 60 11.77 7.29 -3.15
CA LEU A 60 11.12 7.99 -4.25
C LEU A 60 10.12 7.09 -4.98
N PHE A 61 10.49 5.83 -5.20
CA PHE A 61 9.60 4.85 -5.81
C PHE A 61 8.35 4.59 -4.97
N LEU A 62 8.51 4.25 -3.69
CA LEU A 62 7.39 3.96 -2.80
C LEU A 62 6.55 5.20 -2.49
N PHE A 63 7.17 6.37 -2.40
CA PHE A 63 6.46 7.65 -2.27
C PHE A 63 5.58 7.91 -3.50
N SER A 64 6.10 7.71 -4.72
CA SER A 64 5.30 7.88 -5.94
C SER A 64 4.11 6.92 -6.00
N LEU A 65 4.28 5.65 -5.58
CA LEU A 65 3.19 4.68 -5.48
C LEU A 65 2.15 5.07 -4.43
N CYS A 66 2.60 5.51 -3.24
CA CYS A 66 1.71 5.91 -2.16
C CYS A 66 1.01 7.25 -2.43
N ALA A 67 1.59 8.11 -3.26
CA ALA A 67 0.97 9.35 -3.73
C ALA A 67 -0.19 9.05 -4.70
N TRP A 68 -0.10 7.95 -5.46
CA TRP A 68 -1.21 7.47 -6.30
C TRP A 68 -2.29 6.78 -5.48
N ASP A 69 -1.91 5.88 -4.56
CA ASP A 69 -2.82 5.24 -3.62
C ASP A 69 -2.13 4.96 -2.27
N SER A 70 -2.63 5.61 -1.22
CA SER A 70 -2.12 5.47 0.17
C SER A 70 -2.21 4.05 0.74
N ARG A 71 -3.00 3.16 0.14
CA ARG A 71 -3.23 1.77 0.58
C ARG A 71 -2.64 0.74 -0.37
N ILE A 72 -1.85 1.16 -1.36
CA ILE A 72 -1.31 0.25 -2.38
C ILE A 72 -0.52 -0.92 -1.80
N LEU A 73 0.24 -0.71 -0.72
CA LEU A 73 1.00 -1.77 -0.06
C LEU A 73 0.10 -2.78 0.65
N ASP A 74 -0.97 -2.31 1.30
CA ASP A 74 -1.96 -3.16 1.95
C ASP A 74 -2.72 -3.99 0.90
N VAL A 75 -3.11 -3.35 -0.21
CA VAL A 75 -3.77 -4.03 -1.35
C VAL A 75 -2.83 -5.05 -1.98
N ALA A 76 -1.58 -4.70 -2.27
CA ALA A 76 -0.59 -5.63 -2.82
C ALA A 76 -0.39 -6.84 -1.91
N GLN A 77 -0.33 -6.61 -0.60
CA GLN A 77 -0.24 -7.67 0.41
C GLN A 77 -1.48 -8.58 0.41
N VAL A 78 -2.68 -8.01 0.37
CA VAL A 78 -3.93 -8.81 0.36
C VAL A 78 -4.05 -9.60 -0.93
N VAL A 79 -3.80 -8.97 -2.08
CA VAL A 79 -3.87 -9.61 -3.40
C VAL A 79 -2.87 -10.76 -3.50
N THR A 80 -1.64 -10.57 -3.04
CA THR A 80 -0.61 -11.63 -3.07
C THR A 80 -0.94 -12.80 -2.15
N ARG A 81 -1.57 -12.56 -0.99
CA ARG A 81 -1.97 -13.63 -0.04
C ARG A 81 -3.25 -14.35 -0.42
N LYS A 82 -4.28 -13.61 -0.83
CA LYS A 82 -5.65 -14.15 -1.00
C LYS A 82 -5.94 -14.57 -2.43
N THR A 83 -5.26 -13.96 -3.40
CA THR A 83 -5.47 -14.21 -4.84
C THR A 83 -4.15 -14.37 -5.56
N PRO A 84 -3.35 -15.42 -5.24
CA PRO A 84 -2.12 -15.69 -5.97
C PRO A 84 -2.42 -15.84 -7.47
N ARG A 85 -1.56 -15.30 -8.32
CA ARG A 85 -1.71 -15.42 -9.78
C ARG A 85 -1.38 -16.85 -10.20
N THR A 86 -2.27 -17.49 -10.96
CA THR A 86 -1.96 -18.77 -11.60
C THR A 86 -1.08 -18.55 -12.82
N ARG A 87 -0.24 -19.53 -13.16
CA ARG A 87 0.72 -19.41 -14.28
C ARG A 87 0.04 -19.25 -15.64
N ASN A 88 -1.18 -19.76 -15.75
CA ASN A 88 -2.01 -19.70 -16.96
C ASN A 88 -2.89 -18.44 -17.06
N LYS A 89 -2.78 -17.49 -16.12
CA LYS A 89 -3.61 -16.27 -16.11
C LYS A 89 -3.48 -15.44 -17.38
N THR A 90 -2.30 -15.42 -18.01
CA THR A 90 -2.09 -14.68 -19.27
C THR A 90 -2.83 -15.30 -20.45
N PHE A 91 -3.00 -16.62 -20.45
CA PHE A 91 -3.73 -17.32 -21.50
C PHE A 91 -5.25 -17.17 -21.32
N TRP A 92 -5.77 -17.30 -20.10
CA TRP A 92 -7.21 -17.27 -19.83
C TRP A 92 -7.78 -15.89 -19.46
N GLY A 93 -6.94 -14.91 -19.18
CA GLY A 93 -7.35 -13.62 -18.61
C GLY A 93 -7.83 -13.68 -17.15
N ALA A 94 -7.98 -14.88 -16.58
CA ALA A 94 -8.45 -15.14 -15.22
C ALA A 94 -7.60 -16.22 -14.53
N ASN A 95 -7.66 -16.26 -13.19
CA ASN A 95 -7.08 -17.37 -12.45
C ASN A 95 -7.95 -18.62 -12.65
N SER A 96 -7.32 -19.75 -13.01
CA SER A 96 -8.03 -21.02 -13.10
C SER A 96 -8.30 -21.61 -11.72
N TYR A 97 -9.41 -22.32 -11.59
CA TYR A 97 -9.81 -23.01 -10.35
C TYR A 97 -9.06 -24.33 -10.12
N GLY A 98 -8.37 -24.85 -11.13
CA GLY A 98 -7.53 -26.05 -11.01
C GLY A 98 -6.08 -25.70 -10.62
N PRO A 99 -5.36 -26.63 -9.97
CA PRO A 99 -3.91 -26.50 -9.74
C PRO A 99 -3.13 -26.32 -11.06
#